data_AF-A0A1I1LXS3-F1
#
_entry.id   AF-A0A1I1LXS3-F1
#
_cell.length_a   1.000
_cell.length_b   1.000
_cell.length_c   1.000
_cell.angle_alpha   90.00
_cell.angle_beta   90.00
_cell.angle_gamma   90.00
#
_symmetry.space_group_name_H-M   'P 1'
#
loop_
_entity.id
_entity.type
_entity.pdbx_description
1 polymer ?
#
loop_
_entity_poly.entity_id
_entity_poly.type
_entity_poly.pdbx_seq_one_letter_code
_entity_poly.pdbx_strand_id
1 'polypeptide(L)'
;MSTKIRLFWWNERKIQHKCKENYGDMLGKYLVEKISGKQVEFAWPKKHSYKDLFSPIYVTIGSILTHVNKKCIVWGSGIISKEYHIKDATFVAVRGPQTRKYLIEKGYQVPEVYGDPAILLPDFYTPGRAKIYKIGIIPHYNDYTLAKKLISGIDGVCLIDFMTNDVEKTTREILACERVVSSSLHGIIVSHAYGIPAVWQKFSDKVFGDDVKYQDYMESVQLPFYQPEIRQKPYTFSELESLFETYPKSPDFEVLEALKNGLLESCPFRK
;
A
#
# COMPACT_ATOMS: atom_id res chain seq x y z
N MET A 1 -30.33 1.16 11.56
CA MET A 1 -28.88 0.85 11.72
C MET A 1 -28.14 1.34 10.49
N SER A 2 -27.01 2.03 10.64
CA SER A 2 -26.27 2.59 9.47
C SER A 2 -25.87 1.47 8.52
N THR A 3 -26.33 1.55 7.26
CA THR A 3 -25.97 0.60 6.19
C THR A 3 -24.55 0.80 5.67
N LYS A 4 -23.87 1.88 6.06
CA LYS A 4 -22.55 2.27 5.55
C LYS A 4 -21.45 2.11 6.60
N ILE A 5 -20.27 1.71 6.14
CA ILE A 5 -19.04 1.62 6.95
C ILE A 5 -18.30 2.95 6.88
N ARG A 6 -18.00 3.52 8.05
CA ARG A 6 -17.24 4.77 8.14
C ARG A 6 -15.76 4.46 8.00
N LEU A 7 -15.14 4.96 6.94
CA LEU A 7 -13.73 4.69 6.64
C LEU A 7 -12.96 5.98 6.44
N PHE A 8 -11.75 6.02 6.99
CA PHE A 8 -10.72 6.97 6.63
C PHE A 8 -9.68 6.29 5.75
N TRP A 9 -9.48 6.85 4.57
CA TRP A 9 -8.35 6.61 3.68
C TRP A 9 -7.86 7.96 3.19
N TRP A 10 -6.65 8.04 2.64
CA TRP A 10 -6.19 9.28 2.03
C TRP A 10 -6.96 9.55 0.73
N ASN A 11 -7.99 10.40 0.81
CA ASN A 11 -8.83 10.71 -0.34
C ASN A 11 -8.32 11.97 -1.03
N GLU A 12 -7.60 11.81 -2.15
CA GLU A 12 -6.99 12.90 -2.92
C GLU A 12 -8.05 13.90 -3.44
N ARG A 13 -9.24 13.41 -3.81
CA ARG A 13 -10.31 14.27 -4.33
C ARG A 13 -10.94 15.17 -3.27
N LYS A 14 -11.06 14.68 -2.03
CA LYS A 14 -11.68 15.39 -0.90
C LYS A 14 -10.68 16.19 -0.08
N ILE A 15 -9.43 15.72 0.02
CA ILE A 15 -8.39 16.34 0.84
C ILE A 15 -7.56 17.32 0.00
N GLN A 16 -7.17 16.92 -1.21
CA GLN A 16 -6.25 17.67 -2.07
C GLN A 16 -6.95 18.29 -3.30
N HIS A 17 -8.25 18.08 -3.46
CA HIS A 17 -9.06 18.58 -4.59
C HIS A 17 -8.52 18.17 -5.97
N LYS A 18 -7.83 17.04 -6.06
CA LYS A 18 -7.35 16.48 -7.33
C LYS A 18 -8.51 15.84 -8.13
N CYS A 19 -8.32 15.66 -9.42
CA CYS A 19 -9.31 14.99 -10.30
C CYS A 19 -9.23 13.44 -10.25
N LYS A 20 -8.05 12.91 -9.91
CA LYS A 20 -7.79 11.47 -9.78
C LYS A 20 -7.35 11.13 -8.36
N GLU A 21 -7.65 9.91 -7.94
CA GLU A 21 -7.14 9.33 -6.71
C GLU A 21 -5.76 8.68 -6.93
N ASN A 22 -5.08 8.34 -5.84
CA ASN A 22 -3.93 7.44 -5.87
C ASN A 22 -4.42 5.98 -5.75
N TYR A 23 -3.91 5.09 -6.61
CA TYR A 23 -4.27 3.67 -6.65
C TYR A 23 -4.18 3.01 -5.27
N GLY A 24 -3.06 3.19 -4.56
CA GLY A 24 -2.84 2.59 -3.25
C GLY A 24 -3.85 3.06 -2.21
N ASP A 25 -4.16 4.36 -2.20
CA ASP A 25 -5.11 4.93 -1.25
C ASP A 25 -6.56 4.49 -1.52
N MET A 26 -6.90 4.17 -2.78
CA MET A 26 -8.21 3.61 -3.14
C MET A 26 -8.41 2.17 -2.65
N LEU A 27 -7.35 1.40 -2.48
CA LEU A 27 -7.45 -0.03 -2.15
C LEU A 27 -8.19 -0.26 -0.83
N GLY A 28 -8.02 0.63 0.15
CA GLY A 28 -8.72 0.52 1.44
C GLY A 28 -10.23 0.55 1.26
N LYS A 29 -10.75 1.55 0.53
CA LYS A 29 -12.18 1.61 0.20
C LYS A 29 -12.62 0.38 -0.60
N TYR A 30 -11.88 0.04 -1.65
CA TYR A 30 -12.23 -1.04 -2.57
C TYR A 30 -12.36 -2.38 -1.84
N LEU A 31 -11.39 -2.73 -1.01
CA LEU A 31 -11.39 -4.00 -0.26
C LEU A 31 -12.46 -4.03 0.82
N VAL A 32 -12.67 -2.95 1.56
CA VAL A 32 -13.72 -2.92 2.60
C VAL A 32 -15.11 -3.13 1.98
N GLU A 33 -15.39 -2.53 0.82
CA GLU A 33 -16.66 -2.73 0.12
C GLU A 33 -16.80 -4.18 -0.36
N LYS A 34 -15.74 -4.79 -0.91
CA LYS A 34 -15.74 -6.19 -1.38
C LYS A 34 -15.89 -7.20 -0.22
N ILE A 35 -15.18 -6.99 0.89
CA ILE A 35 -15.21 -7.88 2.07
C ILE A 35 -16.58 -7.81 2.76
N SER A 36 -17.08 -6.60 3.00
CA SER A 36 -18.28 -6.42 3.83
C SER A 36 -19.60 -6.53 3.07
N GLY A 37 -19.57 -6.36 1.74
CA GLY A 37 -20.78 -6.17 0.92
C GLY A 37 -21.54 -4.88 1.23
N LYS A 38 -20.95 -3.94 1.99
CA LYS A 38 -21.56 -2.67 2.40
C LYS A 38 -20.84 -1.50 1.73
N GLN A 39 -21.57 -0.42 1.48
CA GLN A 39 -20.99 0.83 0.98
C GLN A 39 -20.11 1.49 2.04
N VAL A 40 -19.02 2.12 1.59
CA VAL A 40 -18.16 2.93 2.45
C VAL A 40 -18.57 4.40 2.41
N GLU A 41 -18.59 5.03 3.58
CA GLU A 41 -18.71 6.47 3.77
C GLU A 41 -17.37 7.03 4.25
N PHE A 42 -16.85 8.04 3.55
CA PHE A 42 -15.65 8.76 3.99
C PHE A 42 -15.91 9.47 5.32
N ALA A 43 -15.13 9.13 6.35
CA ALA A 43 -15.16 9.77 7.64
C ALA A 43 -13.75 10.25 8.01
N TRP A 44 -13.57 11.56 8.16
CA TRP A 44 -12.27 12.13 8.53
C TRP A 44 -12.17 12.26 10.06
N PRO A 45 -11.24 11.58 10.75
CA PRO A 45 -11.17 11.61 12.21
C PRO A 45 -11.02 13.01 12.83
N LYS A 46 -10.45 13.97 12.09
CA LYS A 46 -10.32 15.38 12.53
C LYS A 46 -11.66 16.11 12.60
N LYS A 47 -12.69 15.69 11.85
CA LYS A 47 -14.00 16.33 11.81
C LYS A 47 -14.95 15.63 12.79
N HIS A 48 -15.67 16.42 13.59
CA HIS A 48 -16.69 15.90 14.50
C HIS A 48 -17.93 15.43 13.73
N SER A 49 -18.50 14.28 14.14
CA SER A 49 -19.78 13.79 13.64
C SER A 49 -20.58 13.18 14.80
N TYR A 50 -21.89 13.40 14.83
CA TYR A 50 -22.78 12.71 15.81
C TYR A 50 -22.68 11.18 15.72
N LYS A 51 -22.30 10.64 14.56
CA LYS A 51 -22.05 9.20 14.36
C LYS A 51 -20.87 8.67 15.20
N ASP A 52 -19.97 9.54 15.66
CA ASP A 52 -18.81 9.16 16.49
C ASP A 52 -19.21 8.54 17.83
N LEU A 53 -20.43 8.80 18.30
CA LEU A 53 -20.98 8.23 19.54
C LEU A 53 -21.45 6.77 19.38
N PHE A 54 -21.69 6.33 18.14
CA PHE A 54 -22.37 5.05 17.88
C PHE A 54 -21.62 4.14 16.90
N SER A 55 -20.61 4.67 16.18
CA SER A 55 -19.87 3.91 15.18
C SER A 55 -18.42 4.39 15.12
N PRO A 56 -17.45 3.46 15.14
CA PRO A 56 -16.04 3.79 14.95
C PRO A 56 -15.78 4.29 13.52
N ILE A 57 -14.60 4.86 13.32
CA ILE A 57 -14.01 5.15 12.01
C ILE A 57 -12.92 4.11 11.76
N TYR A 58 -13.07 3.31 10.71
CA TYR A 58 -12.03 2.36 10.36
C TYR A 58 -10.90 3.05 9.58
N VAL A 59 -9.68 2.58 9.76
CA VAL A 59 -8.48 3.09 9.09
C VAL A 59 -7.72 1.89 8.54
N THR A 60 -7.53 1.85 7.23
CA THR A 60 -6.93 0.68 6.54
C THR A 60 -6.06 1.16 5.39
N ILE A 61 -4.96 0.43 5.15
CA ILE A 61 -4.01 0.63 4.07
C ILE A 61 -3.28 1.99 4.16
N GLY A 62 -2.03 2.02 3.73
CA GLY A 62 -1.26 3.26 3.63
C GLY A 62 -0.64 3.76 4.95
N SER A 63 0.19 4.79 4.81
CA SER A 63 0.97 5.36 5.91
C SER A 63 0.26 6.54 6.58
N ILE A 64 -0.96 6.31 7.07
CA ILE A 64 -1.90 7.37 7.47
C ILE A 64 -2.15 7.44 8.98
N LEU A 65 -1.31 6.79 9.79
CA LEU A 65 -1.52 6.72 11.24
C LEU A 65 -1.48 8.08 11.95
N THR A 66 -0.85 9.10 11.37
CA THR A 66 -0.84 10.47 11.94
C THR A 66 -2.23 11.12 12.00
N HIS A 67 -3.22 10.54 11.33
CA HIS A 67 -4.59 11.03 11.29
C HIS A 67 -5.55 10.32 12.23
N VAL A 68 -5.11 9.29 12.95
CA VAL A 68 -5.99 8.51 13.83
C VAL A 68 -6.27 9.25 15.15
N ASN A 69 -7.29 8.78 15.87
CA ASN A 69 -7.60 9.17 17.24
C ASN A 69 -8.47 8.09 17.91
N LYS A 70 -8.94 8.33 19.13
CA LYS A 70 -9.71 7.37 19.96
C LYS A 70 -10.99 6.83 19.33
N LYS A 71 -11.47 7.46 18.25
CA LYS A 71 -12.65 7.00 17.48
C LYS A 71 -12.28 5.95 16.43
N CYS A 72 -10.99 5.69 16.25
CA CYS A 72 -10.47 4.92 15.13
C CYS A 72 -10.18 3.47 15.50
N ILE A 73 -10.49 2.56 14.58
CA ILE A 73 -10.02 1.18 14.58
C ILE A 73 -9.09 0.99 13.39
N VAL A 74 -7.83 0.70 13.67
CA VAL A 74 -6.76 0.53 12.67
C VAL A 74 -6.63 -0.94 12.30
N TRP A 75 -6.73 -1.20 11.00
CA TRP A 75 -6.51 -2.52 10.40
C TRP A 75 -5.49 -2.40 9.27
N GLY A 76 -4.21 -2.61 9.63
CA GLY A 76 -3.11 -2.80 8.68
C GLY A 76 -2.50 -1.54 8.07
N SER A 77 -2.87 -0.33 8.52
CA SER A 77 -2.12 0.90 8.21
C SER A 77 -0.81 0.95 8.98
N GLY A 78 0.14 1.78 8.50
CA GLY A 78 1.46 1.94 9.11
C GLY A 78 1.90 3.39 9.31
N ILE A 79 3.04 3.59 9.97
CA ILE A 79 3.64 4.92 10.11
C ILE A 79 4.29 5.39 8.81
N ILE A 80 4.34 6.71 8.60
CA ILE A 80 5.07 7.35 7.49
C ILE A 80 6.47 7.82 7.92
N SER A 81 6.65 8.08 9.21
CA SER A 81 7.92 8.40 9.84
C SER A 81 7.88 8.05 11.32
N LYS A 82 9.05 7.71 11.87
CA LYS A 82 9.28 7.48 13.30
C LYS A 82 9.23 8.78 14.13
N GLU A 83 9.27 9.95 13.50
CA GLU A 83 9.27 11.24 14.19
C GLU A 83 7.86 11.75 14.53
N TYR A 84 6.85 11.36 13.74
CA TYR A 84 5.52 11.90 13.93
C TYR A 84 4.80 11.24 15.10
N HIS A 85 4.21 12.07 15.95
CA HIS A 85 3.36 11.62 17.04
C HIS A 85 2.05 11.00 16.51
N ILE A 86 1.76 9.78 16.98
CA ILE A 86 0.51 9.08 16.70
C ILE A 86 -0.39 9.19 17.93
N LYS A 87 -1.66 9.56 17.72
CA LYS A 87 -2.65 9.60 18.80
C LYS A 87 -3.16 8.19 19.11
N ASP A 88 -3.66 8.03 20.33
CA ASP A 88 -4.32 6.80 20.79
C ASP A 88 -5.49 6.40 19.86
N ALA A 89 -5.59 5.11 19.57
CA ALA A 89 -6.60 4.45 18.74
C ALA A 89 -6.64 2.95 19.07
N THR A 90 -7.67 2.24 18.61
CA THR A 90 -7.70 0.77 18.71
C THR A 90 -6.94 0.16 17.53
N PHE A 91 -5.95 -0.70 17.79
CA PHE A 91 -5.18 -1.38 16.76
C PHE A 91 -5.54 -2.86 16.74
N VAL A 92 -6.11 -3.35 15.64
CA VAL A 92 -6.41 -4.78 15.44
C VAL A 92 -5.39 -5.48 14.54
N ALA A 93 -4.73 -4.71 13.66
CA ALA A 93 -3.55 -5.11 12.90
C ALA A 93 -2.79 -3.86 12.48
N VAL A 94 -1.49 -3.97 12.22
CA VAL A 94 -0.66 -2.90 11.65
C VAL A 94 0.15 -3.42 10.47
N ARG A 95 0.68 -2.55 9.62
CA ARG A 95 1.39 -2.99 8.41
C ARG A 95 2.55 -3.95 8.69
N GLY A 96 3.31 -3.71 9.75
CA GLY A 96 4.51 -4.50 10.05
C GLY A 96 5.14 -4.21 11.42
N PRO A 97 6.30 -4.84 11.68
CA PRO A 97 6.95 -4.83 12.99
C PRO A 97 7.50 -3.45 13.40
N GLN A 98 7.92 -2.59 12.46
CA GLN A 98 8.42 -1.25 12.79
C GLN A 98 7.29 -0.36 13.29
N THR A 99 6.12 -0.44 12.65
CA THR A 99 4.92 0.27 13.13
C THR A 99 4.52 -0.23 14.52
N ARG A 100 4.47 -1.56 14.72
CA ARG A 100 4.10 -2.14 16.03
C ARG A 100 5.07 -1.70 17.12
N LYS A 101 6.38 -1.82 16.89
CA LYS A 101 7.42 -1.43 17.83
C LYS A 101 7.25 0.03 18.25
N TYR A 102 7.13 0.94 17.28
CA TYR A 102 6.91 2.36 17.54
C TYR A 102 5.69 2.61 18.42
N LEU A 103 4.55 1.94 18.16
CA LEU A 103 3.32 2.14 18.92
C LEU A 103 3.41 1.57 20.35
N ILE A 104 4.09 0.43 20.54
CA ILE A 104 4.34 -0.15 21.87
C ILE A 104 5.23 0.78 22.70
N GLU A 105 6.27 1.38 22.11
CA GLU A 105 7.13 2.36 22.77
C GLU A 105 6.36 3.63 23.23
N LYS A 106 5.19 3.90 22.63
CA LYS A 106 4.26 4.97 23.07
C LYS A 106 3.23 4.51 24.09
N GLY A 107 3.27 3.25 24.52
CA GLY A 107 2.37 2.67 25.51
C GLY A 107 1.04 2.16 24.95
N TYR A 108 0.91 2.00 23.63
CA TYR A 108 -0.29 1.46 23.01
C TYR A 108 -0.29 -0.07 23.00
N GLN A 109 -1.48 -0.66 23.13
CA GLN A 109 -1.69 -2.09 22.95
C GLN A 109 -1.83 -2.40 21.47
N VAL A 110 -0.89 -3.17 20.93
CA VAL A 110 -0.86 -3.53 19.50
C VAL A 110 -0.58 -5.03 19.35
N PRO A 111 -1.53 -5.81 18.81
CA PRO A 111 -1.34 -7.24 18.64
C PRO A 111 -0.24 -7.54 17.62
N GLU A 112 0.32 -8.74 17.69
CA GLU A 112 1.28 -9.28 16.73
C GLU A 112 0.56 -9.75 15.45
N VAL A 113 -0.26 -8.88 14.86
CA VAL A 113 -0.96 -9.13 13.60
C VAL A 113 -0.46 -8.11 12.58
N TYR A 114 0.21 -8.61 11.56
CA TYR A 114 0.87 -7.80 10.54
C TYR A 114 0.22 -7.95 9.17
N GLY A 115 0.37 -6.91 8.36
CA GLY A 115 0.06 -6.93 6.94
C GLY A 115 -0.61 -5.64 6.48
N ASP A 116 -0.26 -5.19 5.28
CA ASP A 116 -1.07 -4.20 4.57
C ASP A 116 -2.24 -4.93 3.89
N PRO A 117 -3.52 -4.55 4.11
CA PRO A 117 -4.65 -5.27 3.56
C PRO A 117 -4.66 -5.37 2.03
N ALA A 118 -3.85 -4.58 1.30
CA ALA A 118 -3.66 -4.73 -0.14
C ALA A 118 -3.15 -6.13 -0.53
N ILE A 119 -2.53 -6.89 0.38
CA ILE A 119 -2.14 -8.30 0.11
C ILE A 119 -3.33 -9.24 -0.10
N LEU A 120 -4.53 -8.84 0.34
CA LEU A 120 -5.77 -9.59 0.16
C LEU A 120 -6.42 -9.34 -1.21
N LEU A 121 -5.91 -8.38 -2.01
CA LEU A 121 -6.50 -8.03 -3.30
C LEU A 121 -6.71 -9.21 -4.27
N PRO A 122 -5.80 -10.20 -4.37
CA PRO A 122 -6.01 -11.38 -5.19
C PRO A 122 -7.24 -12.21 -4.82
N ASP A 123 -7.69 -12.17 -3.56
CA ASP A 123 -8.86 -12.92 -3.08
C ASP A 123 -10.19 -12.26 -3.53
N PHE A 124 -10.15 -10.99 -3.93
CA PHE A 124 -11.34 -10.20 -4.32
C PHE A 124 -11.32 -9.74 -5.78
N TYR A 125 -10.21 -9.94 -6.49
CA TYR A 125 -10.07 -9.58 -7.89
C TYR A 125 -9.01 -10.44 -8.59
N THR A 126 -9.44 -11.37 -9.44
CA THR A 126 -8.55 -12.30 -10.15
C THR A 126 -8.88 -12.30 -11.65
N PRO A 127 -8.53 -11.25 -12.41
CA PRO A 127 -8.74 -11.25 -13.84
C PRO A 127 -7.77 -12.23 -14.54
N GLY A 128 -8.03 -12.52 -15.81
CA GLY A 128 -7.11 -13.31 -16.65
C GLY A 128 -5.71 -12.69 -16.72
N ARG A 129 -4.68 -13.54 -16.78
CA ARG A 129 -3.27 -13.15 -16.74
C ARG A 129 -2.61 -13.31 -18.11
N ALA A 130 -2.74 -12.32 -18.98
CA ALA A 130 -1.95 -12.25 -20.21
C ALA A 130 -0.72 -11.35 -19.97
N LYS A 131 0.49 -11.93 -20.06
CA LYS A 131 1.74 -11.17 -19.94
C LYS A 131 2.04 -10.46 -21.26
N ILE A 132 2.23 -9.14 -21.20
CA ILE A 132 2.47 -8.25 -22.34
C ILE A 132 3.85 -7.60 -22.21
N TYR A 133 4.23 -7.23 -20.98
CA TYR A 133 5.46 -6.49 -20.70
C TYR A 133 6.42 -7.33 -19.86
N LYS A 134 7.71 -7.21 -20.14
CA LYS A 134 8.77 -7.81 -19.33
C LYS A 134 8.88 -7.12 -17.98
N ILE A 135 8.85 -5.78 -17.98
CA ILE A 135 9.02 -4.99 -16.76
C ILE A 135 7.97 -3.87 -16.71
N GLY A 136 7.22 -3.82 -15.61
CA GLY A 136 6.38 -2.68 -15.25
C GLY A 136 7.13 -1.70 -14.37
N ILE A 137 7.12 -0.41 -14.72
CA ILE A 137 7.69 0.67 -13.90
C ILE A 137 6.54 1.41 -13.24
N ILE A 138 6.49 1.38 -11.91
CA ILE A 138 5.47 2.04 -11.11
C ILE A 138 6.14 3.15 -10.27
N PRO A 139 6.23 4.39 -10.77
CA PRO A 139 6.77 5.48 -9.99
C PRO A 139 5.76 5.97 -8.94
N HIS A 140 6.26 6.55 -7.85
CA HIS A 140 5.50 7.49 -7.05
C HIS A 140 5.02 8.64 -7.94
N TYR A 141 3.83 9.20 -7.68
CA TYR A 141 3.23 10.19 -8.59
C TYR A 141 4.10 11.44 -8.78
N ASN A 142 4.88 11.85 -7.77
CA ASN A 142 5.87 12.94 -7.87
C ASN A 142 7.00 12.64 -8.87
N ASP A 143 7.29 11.37 -9.13
CA ASP A 143 8.37 10.89 -9.99
C ASP A 143 7.89 10.51 -11.39
N TYR A 144 6.59 10.56 -11.68
CA TYR A 144 6.04 10.02 -12.94
C TYR A 144 6.73 10.58 -14.19
N THR A 145 6.86 11.91 -14.26
CA THR A 145 7.52 12.58 -15.39
C THR A 145 9.01 12.24 -15.49
N LEU A 146 9.68 12.05 -14.35
CA LEU A 146 11.08 11.65 -14.32
C LEU A 146 11.23 10.21 -14.81
N ALA A 147 10.49 9.27 -14.21
CA ALA A 147 10.51 7.86 -14.61
C ALA A 147 10.21 7.67 -16.09
N LYS A 148 9.22 8.40 -16.64
CA LYS A 148 8.92 8.39 -18.08
C LYS A 148 10.14 8.75 -18.94
N LYS A 149 10.95 9.72 -18.52
CA LYS A 149 12.19 10.09 -19.23
C LYS A 149 13.27 9.02 -19.07
N LEU A 150 13.41 8.46 -17.87
CA LEU A 150 14.45 7.47 -17.56
C LEU A 150 14.30 6.17 -18.34
N ILE A 151 13.06 5.80 -18.71
CA ILE A 151 12.77 4.53 -19.40
C ILE A 151 12.26 4.72 -20.83
N SER A 152 12.39 5.92 -21.38
CA SER A 152 11.93 6.23 -22.74
C SER A 152 12.70 5.42 -23.78
N GLY A 153 11.97 4.72 -24.66
CA GLY A 153 12.55 3.96 -25.78
C GLY A 153 13.08 2.57 -25.41
N ILE A 154 12.76 2.05 -24.22
CA ILE A 154 13.11 0.69 -23.83
C ILE A 154 11.96 -0.26 -24.21
N ASP A 155 12.21 -1.16 -25.15
CA ASP A 155 11.25 -2.17 -25.56
C ASP A 155 10.92 -3.15 -24.43
N GLY A 156 9.66 -3.61 -24.38
CA GLY A 156 9.20 -4.56 -23.37
C GLY A 156 8.99 -3.96 -21.96
N VAL A 157 9.17 -2.65 -21.80
CA VAL A 157 8.95 -1.93 -20.54
C VAL A 157 7.69 -1.06 -20.63
N CYS A 158 6.83 -1.09 -19.62
CA CYS A 158 5.67 -0.19 -19.54
C CYS A 158 5.74 0.71 -18.30
N LEU A 159 5.30 1.96 -18.46
CA LEU A 159 5.07 2.87 -17.35
C LEU A 159 3.62 2.78 -16.88
N ILE A 160 3.40 2.60 -15.58
CA ILE A 160 2.06 2.46 -14.99
C ILE A 160 1.78 3.69 -14.11
N ASP A 161 0.74 4.44 -14.43
CA ASP A 161 0.31 5.62 -13.66
C ASP A 161 -0.60 5.22 -12.50
N PHE A 162 -0.14 5.43 -11.28
CA PHE A 162 -0.93 5.20 -10.07
C PHE A 162 -1.93 6.32 -9.78
N MET A 163 -1.94 7.42 -10.51
CA MET A 163 -3.04 8.38 -10.47
C MET A 163 -4.20 7.87 -11.34
N THR A 164 -5.18 7.25 -10.69
CA THR A 164 -6.30 6.52 -11.33
C THR A 164 -7.60 6.67 -10.54
N ASN A 165 -8.72 6.40 -11.19
CA ASN A 165 -10.03 6.23 -10.54
C ASN A 165 -10.58 4.81 -10.78
N ASP A 166 -9.78 3.93 -11.40
CA ASP A 166 -10.16 2.57 -11.79
C ASP A 166 -9.11 1.59 -11.25
N VAL A 167 -9.42 1.04 -10.07
CA VAL A 167 -8.58 0.05 -9.38
C VAL A 167 -8.40 -1.19 -10.25
N GLU A 168 -9.47 -1.70 -10.86
CA GLU A 168 -9.44 -2.95 -11.61
C GLU A 168 -8.60 -2.83 -12.90
N LYS A 169 -8.67 -1.68 -13.60
CA LYS A 169 -7.81 -1.39 -14.76
C LYS A 169 -6.35 -1.30 -14.38
N THR A 170 -6.00 -0.51 -13.37
CA THR A 170 -4.60 -0.37 -12.95
C THR A 170 -4.04 -1.69 -12.42
N THR A 171 -4.83 -2.51 -11.74
CA THR A 171 -4.42 -3.87 -11.38
C THR A 171 -4.14 -4.73 -12.61
N ARG A 172 -4.96 -4.66 -13.68
CA ARG A 172 -4.67 -5.39 -14.93
C ARG A 172 -3.36 -4.96 -15.60
N GLU A 173 -3.01 -3.67 -15.53
CA GLU A 173 -1.74 -3.15 -16.04
C GLU A 173 -0.55 -3.76 -15.27
N ILE A 174 -0.65 -3.86 -13.93
CA ILE A 174 0.35 -4.55 -13.10
C ILE A 174 0.44 -6.04 -13.51
N LEU A 175 -0.71 -6.70 -13.64
CA LEU A 175 -0.78 -8.13 -13.96
C LEU A 175 -0.24 -8.48 -15.35
N ALA A 176 -0.25 -7.52 -16.28
CA ALA A 176 0.33 -7.67 -17.61
C ALA A 176 1.87 -7.68 -17.60
N CYS A 177 2.53 -7.42 -16.46
CA CYS A 177 3.98 -7.40 -16.33
C CYS A 177 4.52 -8.73 -15.78
N GLU A 178 5.66 -9.19 -16.30
CA GLU A 178 6.38 -10.35 -15.72
C GLU A 178 7.07 -10.00 -14.41
N ARG A 179 7.61 -8.77 -14.29
CA ARG A 179 8.27 -8.23 -13.09
C ARG A 179 7.96 -6.74 -12.93
N VAL A 180 8.17 -6.19 -11.73
CA VAL A 180 7.88 -4.77 -11.43
C VAL A 180 9.05 -4.07 -10.74
N VAL A 181 9.41 -2.87 -11.21
CA VAL A 181 10.27 -1.94 -10.49
C VAL A 181 9.41 -0.78 -10.01
N SER A 182 9.46 -0.45 -8.72
CA SER A 182 8.57 0.58 -8.19
C SER A 182 9.25 1.53 -7.20
N SER A 183 8.93 2.83 -7.31
CA SER A 183 9.18 3.82 -6.25
C SER A 183 7.94 4.09 -5.38
N SER A 184 6.86 3.33 -5.59
CA SER A 184 5.62 3.35 -4.81
C SER A 184 5.50 2.08 -3.98
N LEU A 185 5.29 2.21 -2.67
CA LEU A 185 5.14 1.05 -1.78
C LEU A 185 4.02 0.09 -2.25
N HIS A 186 2.85 0.62 -2.62
CA HIS A 186 1.75 -0.22 -3.08
C HIS A 186 2.02 -0.91 -4.43
N GLY A 187 2.95 -0.38 -5.24
CA GLY A 187 3.43 -1.08 -6.42
C GLY A 187 4.16 -2.38 -6.06
N ILE A 188 4.91 -2.37 -4.97
CA ILE A 188 5.59 -3.56 -4.43
C ILE A 188 4.57 -4.50 -3.78
N ILE A 189 3.74 -3.98 -2.85
CA ILE A 189 2.79 -4.79 -2.08
C ILE A 189 1.83 -5.55 -3.01
N VAL A 190 1.22 -4.86 -3.99
CA VAL A 190 0.26 -5.51 -4.90
C VAL A 190 0.96 -6.50 -5.82
N SER A 191 2.16 -6.19 -6.31
CA SER A 191 2.90 -7.14 -7.14
C SER A 191 3.21 -8.43 -6.37
N HIS A 192 3.73 -8.31 -5.15
CA HIS A 192 3.96 -9.46 -4.27
C HIS A 192 2.67 -10.24 -4.00
N ALA A 193 1.55 -9.56 -3.73
CA ALA A 193 0.25 -10.20 -3.51
C ALA A 193 -0.14 -11.13 -4.68
N TYR A 194 0.09 -10.70 -5.91
CA TYR A 194 -0.20 -11.49 -7.11
C TYR A 194 0.91 -12.47 -7.52
N GLY A 195 1.99 -12.59 -6.74
CA GLY A 195 3.14 -13.44 -7.05
C GLY A 195 4.02 -12.90 -8.17
N ILE A 196 4.00 -11.58 -8.42
CA ILE A 196 4.85 -10.90 -9.40
C ILE A 196 6.11 -10.39 -8.68
N PRO A 197 7.32 -10.79 -9.10
CA PRO A 197 8.55 -10.27 -8.51
C PRO A 197 8.62 -8.75 -8.63
N ALA A 198 8.89 -8.07 -7.52
CA ALA A 198 8.97 -6.62 -7.46
C ALA A 198 10.16 -6.12 -6.64
N VAL A 199 10.81 -5.07 -7.12
CA VAL A 199 11.91 -4.41 -6.42
C VAL A 199 11.61 -2.93 -6.20
N TRP A 200 12.07 -2.42 -5.05
CA TRP A 200 12.05 -1.02 -4.71
C TRP A 200 13.21 -0.30 -5.38
N GLN A 201 12.93 0.78 -6.09
CA GLN A 201 13.93 1.67 -6.68
C GLN A 201 13.53 3.12 -6.45
N LYS A 202 14.46 3.96 -6.02
CA LYS A 202 14.23 5.41 -5.91
C LYS A 202 14.61 6.11 -7.21
N PHE A 203 13.72 6.95 -7.73
CA PHE A 203 14.01 7.83 -8.86
C PHE A 203 14.38 9.25 -8.40
N SER A 204 13.88 9.69 -7.24
CA SER A 204 14.25 10.95 -6.60
C SER A 204 14.18 10.85 -5.07
N ASP A 205 14.47 11.97 -4.39
CA ASP A 205 14.29 12.21 -2.96
C ASP A 205 12.94 12.84 -2.61
N LYS A 206 12.01 12.98 -3.58
CA LYS A 206 10.71 13.65 -3.41
C LYS A 206 9.63 12.77 -2.79
N VAL A 207 9.95 11.52 -2.48
CA VAL A 207 9.01 10.60 -1.83
C VAL A 207 9.00 10.92 -0.33
N PHE A 208 7.87 11.36 0.18
CA PHE A 208 7.72 11.76 1.57
C PHE A 208 7.86 10.59 2.56
N GLY A 209 8.48 10.85 3.71
CA GLY A 209 8.76 9.89 4.79
C GLY A 209 10.25 9.60 4.96
N ASP A 210 10.59 8.78 5.95
CA ASP A 210 11.95 8.33 6.28
C ASP A 210 12.24 6.89 5.78
N ASP A 211 11.52 6.48 4.73
CA ASP A 211 11.50 5.12 4.18
C ASP A 211 11.03 4.01 5.13
N VAL A 212 10.62 4.30 6.37
CA VAL A 212 10.14 3.29 7.32
C VAL A 212 9.03 2.44 6.73
N LYS A 213 8.20 3.00 5.84
CA LYS A 213 7.12 2.26 5.19
C LYS A 213 7.60 1.08 4.34
N TYR A 214 8.78 1.19 3.73
CA TYR A 214 9.39 0.12 2.95
C TYR A 214 10.02 -0.92 3.87
N GLN A 215 10.77 -0.47 4.89
CA GLN A 215 11.34 -1.35 5.91
C GLN A 215 10.25 -2.18 6.61
N ASP A 216 9.22 -1.51 7.08
CA ASP A 216 8.10 -2.09 7.81
C ASP A 216 7.35 -3.15 7.00
N TYR A 217 7.17 -2.93 5.70
CA TYR A 217 6.57 -3.93 4.81
C TYR A 217 7.54 -5.07 4.50
N MET A 218 8.80 -4.79 4.13
CA MET A 218 9.77 -5.83 3.80
C MET A 218 9.99 -6.78 4.98
N GLU A 219 10.15 -6.25 6.19
CA GLU A 219 10.28 -7.06 7.39
C GLU A 219 9.01 -7.85 7.72
N SER A 220 7.81 -7.33 7.45
CA SER A 220 6.57 -8.09 7.70
C SER A 220 6.47 -9.32 6.79
N VAL A 221 6.96 -9.22 5.55
CA VAL A 221 7.06 -10.35 4.61
C VAL A 221 8.41 -11.07 4.66
N GLN A 222 9.20 -10.86 5.72
CA GLN A 222 10.50 -11.50 5.97
C GLN A 222 11.56 -11.31 4.86
N LEU A 223 11.45 -10.22 4.10
CA LEU A 223 12.47 -9.82 3.13
C LEU A 223 13.53 -8.94 3.81
N PRO A 224 14.82 -9.13 3.46
CA PRO A 224 15.87 -8.21 3.90
C PRO A 224 15.57 -6.78 3.45
N PHE A 225 15.60 -5.85 4.39
CA PHE A 225 15.50 -4.43 4.06
C PHE A 225 16.78 -3.95 3.38
N TYR A 226 16.63 -3.15 2.33
CA TYR A 226 17.70 -2.46 1.63
C TYR A 226 17.24 -1.05 1.29
N GLN A 227 18.20 -0.14 1.08
CA GLN A 227 17.92 1.20 0.58
C GLN A 227 18.59 1.37 -0.79
N PRO A 228 17.82 1.44 -1.88
CA PRO A 228 18.39 1.64 -3.20
C PRO A 228 18.90 3.07 -3.33
N GLU A 229 20.00 3.24 -4.06
CA GLU A 229 20.50 4.56 -4.42
C GLU A 229 19.51 5.27 -5.36
N ILE A 230 19.45 6.60 -5.29
CA ILE A 230 18.64 7.40 -6.20
C ILE A 230 19.26 7.34 -7.59
N ARG A 231 18.46 6.94 -8.59
CA ARG A 231 18.89 6.86 -9.98
C ARG A 231 18.13 7.85 -10.85
N GLN A 232 18.87 8.82 -11.40
CA GLN A 232 18.35 9.90 -12.26
C GLN A 232 18.92 9.89 -13.68
N LYS A 233 19.69 8.86 -14.06
CA LYS A 233 20.18 8.68 -15.43
C LYS A 233 19.33 7.63 -16.15
N PRO A 234 19.16 7.74 -17.48
CA PRO A 234 18.41 6.76 -18.27
C PRO A 234 18.84 5.33 -17.97
N TYR A 235 17.89 4.41 -18.06
CA TYR A 235 18.10 2.99 -17.94
C TYR A 235 18.29 2.36 -19.32
N THR A 236 19.09 1.31 -19.34
CA THR A 236 19.01 0.25 -20.35
C THR A 236 18.12 -0.88 -19.83
N PHE A 237 17.66 -1.75 -20.73
CA PHE A 237 16.89 -2.94 -20.32
C PHE A 237 17.68 -3.84 -19.35
N SER A 238 18.97 -4.08 -19.65
CA SER A 238 19.86 -4.89 -18.82
C SER A 238 20.07 -4.31 -17.42
N GLU A 239 20.17 -2.97 -17.28
CA GLU A 239 20.24 -2.32 -15.97
C GLU A 239 18.94 -2.48 -15.16
N LEU A 240 17.78 -2.57 -15.81
CA LEU A 240 16.52 -2.85 -15.11
C LEU A 240 16.43 -4.32 -14.69
N GLU A 241 16.93 -5.24 -15.51
CA GLU A 241 16.97 -6.67 -15.18
C GLU A 241 17.89 -6.96 -13.99
N SER A 242 19.06 -6.33 -13.94
CA SER A 242 20.05 -6.56 -12.87
C SER A 242 19.55 -6.15 -11.48
N LEU A 243 18.55 -5.26 -11.38
CA LEU A 243 17.91 -4.93 -10.11
C LEU A 243 17.28 -6.16 -9.45
N PHE A 244 16.73 -7.09 -10.24
CA PHE A 244 16.10 -8.32 -9.74
C PHE A 244 17.09 -9.41 -9.33
N GLU A 245 18.36 -9.27 -9.74
CA GLU A 245 19.47 -10.11 -9.28
C GLU A 245 20.09 -9.54 -8.01
N THR A 246 20.12 -8.21 -7.91
CA THR A 246 20.74 -7.48 -6.80
C THR A 246 19.86 -7.45 -5.55
N TYR A 247 18.55 -7.23 -5.73
CA TYR A 247 17.64 -6.95 -4.62
C TYR A 247 16.63 -8.07 -4.35
N PRO A 248 16.19 -8.24 -3.09
CA PRO A 248 15.06 -9.10 -2.75
C PRO A 248 13.82 -8.72 -3.55
N LYS A 249 13.23 -9.72 -4.24
CA LYS A 249 12.20 -9.51 -5.28
C LYS A 249 10.86 -10.19 -5.02
N SER A 250 10.82 -11.21 -4.17
CA SER A 250 9.60 -11.99 -3.91
C SER A 250 9.63 -12.53 -2.50
N PRO A 251 8.58 -12.34 -1.69
CA PRO A 251 8.45 -13.00 -0.40
C PRO A 251 8.11 -14.48 -0.58
N ASP A 252 8.39 -15.27 0.45
CA ASP A 252 7.95 -16.66 0.50
C ASP A 252 6.43 -16.75 0.57
N PHE A 253 5.87 -17.68 -0.19
CA PHE A 253 4.42 -17.88 -0.30
C PHE A 253 3.78 -18.16 1.07
N GLU A 254 4.41 -19.02 1.88
CA GLU A 254 3.92 -19.39 3.21
C GLU A 254 3.86 -18.19 4.16
N VAL A 255 4.87 -17.31 4.11
CA VAL A 255 4.90 -16.07 4.90
C VAL A 255 3.74 -15.16 4.49
N LEU A 256 3.55 -14.97 3.17
CA LEU A 256 2.48 -14.13 2.65
C LEU A 256 1.09 -14.68 3.01
N GLU A 257 0.87 -15.98 2.90
CA GLU A 257 -0.39 -16.62 3.29
C GLU A 257 -0.64 -16.53 4.81
N ALA A 258 0.39 -16.68 5.64
CA ALA A 258 0.25 -16.48 7.09
C ALA A 258 -0.20 -15.05 7.45
N LEU A 259 0.36 -14.02 6.79
CA LEU A 259 -0.09 -12.63 6.97
C LEU A 259 -1.53 -12.43 6.50
N LYS A 260 -1.91 -13.01 5.36
CA LYS A 260 -3.29 -12.97 4.87
C LYS A 260 -4.24 -13.57 5.89
N ASN A 261 -3.93 -14.74 6.44
CA ASN A 261 -4.76 -15.39 7.45
C ASN A 261 -4.91 -14.52 8.71
N GLY A 262 -3.81 -13.98 9.24
CA GLY A 262 -3.85 -13.07 10.39
C GLY A 262 -4.71 -11.83 10.14
N LEU A 263 -4.59 -11.21 8.97
CA LEU A 263 -5.44 -10.06 8.59
C LEU A 263 -6.91 -10.43 8.48
N LEU A 264 -7.23 -11.61 7.94
CA LEU A 264 -8.60 -12.09 7.80
C LEU A 264 -9.23 -12.43 9.15
N GLU A 265 -8.47 -13.03 10.06
CA GLU A 265 -8.90 -13.31 11.44
C GLU A 265 -9.15 -12.03 12.23
N SER A 266 -8.29 -11.01 12.06
CA SER A 266 -8.45 -9.71 12.71
C SER A 266 -9.37 -8.75 11.96
N CYS A 267 -10.03 -9.18 10.88
CA CYS A 267 -10.76 -8.31 9.98
C CYS A 267 -12.06 -7.81 10.62
N PRO A 268 -12.26 -6.50 10.84
CA PRO A 268 -13.44 -5.98 11.51
C PRO A 268 -14.70 -5.96 10.62
N PHE A 269 -14.61 -6.48 9.39
CA PHE A 269 -15.66 -6.39 8.37
C PHE A 269 -16.28 -7.73 8.02
N ARG A 270 -15.71 -8.85 8.50
CA ARG A 270 -16.26 -10.18 8.31
C ARG A 270 -17.52 -10.37 9.19
N LYS A 271 -18.46 -11.16 8.69
CA LYS A 271 -19.66 -11.59 9.43
C LYS A 271 -19.36 -12.84 10.21
#